data_AF-A0A9J6H216-F1
#
_entry.id   AF-A0A9J6H216-F1
#
_cell.length_a   1.000
_cell.length_b   1.000
_cell.length_c   1.000
_cell.angle_alpha   90.00
_cell.angle_beta   90.00
_cell.angle_gamma   90.00
#
_symmetry.space_group_name_H-M   'P 1'
#
loop_
_entity.id
_entity.type
_entity.pdbx_description
1 polymer ?
#
loop_
_entity_poly.entity_id
_entity_poly.type
_entity_poly.pdbx_seq_one_letter_code
_entity_poly.pdbx_strand_id
1 'polypeptide(L)'
;MSGGCLLRNADLIARDLDLSLFGSSKKEPGKGRKIEIKNPHLQNMKVDILYHLALSTDTHQFKEMFGDVKFVCMGGTCQRMSRLAGFLKTGLGIELPAGAHLCDISKASGRYALYKVGPVIAISVSILESNQ
;
A
#
# COMPACT_ATOMS: atom_id res chain seq x y z
N MET A 1 13.49 -2.59 40.15
CA MET A 1 13.79 -3.60 39.11
C MET A 1 12.53 -3.77 38.28
N SER A 2 12.37 -2.94 37.25
CA SER A 2 12.31 -3.38 35.84
C SER A 2 11.20 -4.42 35.63
N GLY A 3 10.04 -4.06 35.09
CA GLY A 3 9.93 -3.60 33.71
C GLY A 3 9.36 -4.75 32.90
N GLY A 4 8.05 -4.77 32.71
CA GLY A 4 7.33 -5.86 32.03
C GLY A 4 6.01 -5.38 31.45
N CYS A 5 6.01 -4.20 30.84
CA CYS A 5 4.90 -3.69 30.05
C CYS A 5 5.40 -3.51 28.61
N LEU A 6 4.55 -3.80 27.61
CA LEU A 6 4.68 -3.48 26.17
C LEU A 6 5.09 -4.57 25.15
N LEU A 7 4.73 -5.84 25.30
CA LEU A 7 4.87 -6.78 24.15
C LEU A 7 3.64 -7.62 23.76
N ARG A 8 2.46 -7.43 24.37
CA ARG A 8 1.27 -8.26 24.04
C ARG A 8 0.34 -7.72 22.95
N ASN A 9 0.60 -6.53 22.39
CA ASN A 9 -0.36 -5.89 21.46
C ASN A 9 -0.04 -6.07 19.97
N ALA A 10 1.07 -6.71 19.60
CA ALA A 10 1.41 -6.90 18.19
C ALA A 10 0.80 -8.18 17.58
N ASP A 11 0.56 -9.22 18.39
CA ASP A 11 0.07 -10.52 17.88
C ASP A 11 -1.45 -10.59 17.70
N LEU A 12 -2.23 -9.78 18.42
CA LEU A 12 -3.70 -9.85 18.35
C LEU A 12 -4.28 -9.25 17.06
N ILE A 13 -3.60 -8.30 16.43
CA ILE A 13 -4.06 -7.68 15.17
C ILE A 13 -3.83 -8.59 13.95
N ALA A 14 -2.91 -9.56 14.05
CA ALA A 14 -2.56 -10.45 12.94
C ALA A 14 -3.48 -11.67 12.82
N ARG A 15 -4.31 -11.95 13.82
CA ARG A 15 -5.17 -13.15 13.85
C ARG A 15 -6.52 -12.98 13.15
N ASP A 16 -6.97 -11.75 12.94
CA ASP A 16 -8.25 -11.46 12.26
C ASP A 16 -8.11 -11.10 10.78
N LEU A 17 -6.87 -10.99 10.26
CA LEU A 17 -6.66 -10.84 8.82
C LEU A 17 -6.59 -12.23 8.19
N ASP A 18 -7.75 -12.80 7.90
CA ASP A 18 -7.84 -14.09 7.20
C ASP A 18 -7.33 -13.95 5.75
N LEU A 19 -6.03 -14.20 5.55
CA LEU A 19 -5.40 -14.16 4.23
C LEU A 19 -5.92 -15.24 3.28
N SER A 20 -6.69 -16.23 3.77
CA SER A 20 -7.32 -17.22 2.91
C SER A 20 -8.38 -16.61 1.98
N LEU A 21 -8.93 -15.42 2.31
CA LEU A 21 -9.82 -14.67 1.42
C LEU A 21 -9.13 -14.11 0.16
N PHE A 22 -7.79 -13.96 0.18
CA PHE A 22 -7.02 -13.61 -1.01
C PHE A 22 -6.82 -14.79 -1.95
N GLY A 23 -7.12 -16.01 -1.49
CA GLY A 23 -7.04 -17.25 -2.26
C GLY A 23 -8.06 -17.31 -3.39
N SER A 24 -7.55 -17.36 -4.62
CA SER A 24 -8.20 -17.86 -5.84
C SER A 24 -9.69 -17.58 -6.00
N SER A 25 -10.07 -16.30 -6.12
CA SER A 25 -11.34 -15.95 -6.76
C SER A 25 -11.28 -16.36 -8.24
N LYS A 26 -11.95 -17.46 -8.59
CA LYS A 26 -12.32 -17.79 -9.98
C LYS A 26 -13.09 -16.59 -10.53
N LYS A 27 -12.51 -15.88 -11.50
CA LYS A 27 -13.17 -14.75 -12.17
C LYS A 27 -14.32 -15.27 -13.05
N GLU A 28 -15.54 -15.10 -12.58
CA GLU A 28 -16.65 -14.74 -13.46
C GLU A 28 -16.32 -13.36 -14.08
N PRO A 29 -16.58 -13.09 -15.37
CA PRO A 29 -16.35 -11.77 -16.00
C PRO A 29 -17.41 -10.76 -15.54
N GLY A 30 -17.48 -10.52 -14.23
CA GLY A 30 -18.31 -9.50 -13.61
C GLY A 30 -17.70 -8.13 -13.81
N LYS A 31 -18.47 -7.24 -14.43
CA LYS A 31 -18.17 -5.82 -14.70
C LYS A 31 -17.62 -5.12 -13.44
N GLY A 32 -16.29 -5.00 -13.34
CA GLY A 32 -15.63 -4.29 -12.24
C GLY A 32 -16.02 -2.82 -12.22
N ARG A 33 -16.40 -2.29 -11.04
CA ARG A 33 -16.63 -0.86 -10.86
C ARG A 33 -15.33 -0.10 -11.12
N LYS A 34 -15.32 0.78 -12.11
CA LYS A 34 -14.21 1.71 -12.35
C LYS A 34 -14.22 2.78 -11.27
N ILE A 35 -13.04 3.20 -10.82
CA ILE A 35 -12.90 4.33 -9.89
C ILE A 35 -13.25 5.59 -10.68
N GLU A 36 -14.31 6.29 -10.25
CA GLU A 36 -14.77 7.52 -10.88
C GLU A 36 -14.19 8.74 -10.17
N ILE A 37 -13.59 9.64 -10.94
CA ILE A 37 -13.04 10.89 -10.43
C ILE A 37 -14.04 12.01 -10.74
N LYS A 38 -14.53 12.69 -9.70
CA LYS A 38 -15.56 13.73 -9.81
C LYS A 38 -15.00 15.12 -10.15
N ASN A 39 -13.69 15.27 -10.28
CA ASN A 39 -13.06 16.54 -10.61
C ASN A 39 -12.88 16.66 -12.14
N PRO A 40 -13.64 17.53 -12.83
CA PRO A 40 -13.55 17.68 -14.28
C PRO A 40 -12.25 18.36 -14.73
N HIS A 41 -11.58 19.12 -13.86
CA HIS A 41 -10.35 19.83 -14.21
C HIS A 41 -9.17 18.89 -14.46
N LEU A 42 -9.19 17.69 -13.87
CA LEU A 42 -8.14 16.70 -14.08
C LEU A 42 -8.09 16.16 -15.51
N GLN A 43 -9.19 16.24 -16.26
CA GLN A 43 -9.21 15.82 -17.67
C GLN A 43 -8.44 16.79 -18.57
N ASN A 44 -8.36 18.07 -18.18
CA ASN A 44 -7.67 19.11 -18.93
C ASN A 44 -6.20 19.27 -18.53
N MET A 45 -5.73 18.53 -17.51
CA MET A 45 -4.34 18.59 -17.08
C MET A 45 -3.47 17.64 -17.89
N LYS A 46 -2.39 18.17 -18.48
CA LYS A 46 -1.40 17.38 -19.25
C LYS A 46 -0.57 16.46 -18.37
N VAL A 47 -0.22 16.93 -17.17
CA VAL A 47 0.57 16.19 -16.19
C VAL A 47 -0.10 16.36 -14.84
N ASP A 48 -0.28 15.26 -14.12
CA ASP A 48 -0.72 15.26 -12.73
C ASP A 48 0.46 14.88 -11.83
N ILE A 49 0.66 15.63 -10.75
CA ILE A 49 1.78 15.46 -9.81
C ILE A 49 1.20 15.19 -8.44
N LEU A 50 1.37 13.95 -7.98
CA LEU A 50 1.03 13.51 -6.64
C LEU A 50 2.20 13.85 -5.70
N TYR A 51 2.30 15.12 -5.30
CA TYR A 51 3.39 15.65 -4.49
C TYR A 51 3.70 14.82 -3.25
N HIS A 52 2.65 14.39 -2.56
CA HIS A 52 2.76 13.61 -1.32
C HIS A 52 3.26 12.19 -1.53
N LEU A 53 3.11 11.63 -2.73
CA LEU A 53 3.60 10.30 -3.08
C LEU A 53 4.89 10.37 -3.91
N ALA A 54 5.34 11.57 -4.27
CA ALA A 54 6.41 11.81 -5.24
C ALA A 54 6.20 11.06 -6.56
N LEU A 55 4.94 10.92 -6.99
CA LEU A 55 4.57 10.30 -8.26
C LEU A 55 4.09 11.37 -9.23
N SER A 56 4.32 11.16 -10.51
CA SER A 56 3.82 12.06 -11.55
C SER A 56 3.47 11.26 -12.80
N THR A 57 2.45 11.70 -13.54
CA THR A 57 2.01 11.02 -14.77
C THR A 57 3.07 11.01 -15.86
N ASP A 58 3.97 12.00 -15.84
CA ASP A 58 5.05 12.13 -16.82
C ASP A 58 6.21 11.16 -16.55
N THR A 59 6.51 10.92 -15.27
CA THR A 59 7.65 10.10 -14.85
C THR A 59 7.27 8.64 -14.58
N HIS A 60 6.00 8.35 -14.29
CA HIS A 60 5.54 7.03 -13.87
C HIS A 60 4.29 6.58 -14.64
N GLN A 61 4.34 5.35 -15.17
CA GLN A 61 3.21 4.75 -15.89
C GLN A 61 2.23 4.10 -14.89
N PHE A 62 1.25 4.88 -14.41
CA PHE A 62 0.27 4.43 -13.40
C PHE A 62 -0.50 3.16 -13.79
N LYS A 63 -0.81 2.99 -15.07
CA LYS A 63 -1.58 1.83 -15.55
C LYS A 63 -0.80 0.51 -15.42
N GLU A 64 0.51 0.56 -15.64
CA GLU A 64 1.39 -0.60 -15.48
C GLU A 64 1.68 -0.86 -13.99
N MET A 65 1.93 0.21 -13.23
CA MET A 65 2.30 0.10 -11.82
C MET A 65 1.14 -0.26 -10.90
N PHE A 66 -0.08 0.21 -11.16
CA PHE A 66 -1.23 0.06 -10.26
C PHE A 66 -2.46 -0.56 -10.92
N GLY A 67 -2.37 -1.02 -12.17
CA GLY A 67 -3.51 -1.63 -12.88
C GLY A 67 -3.95 -2.99 -12.35
N ASP A 68 -3.07 -3.70 -11.66
CA ASP A 68 -3.29 -4.99 -11.02
C ASP A 68 -3.86 -4.90 -9.60
N VAL A 69 -3.91 -3.68 -9.05
CA VAL A 69 -4.29 -3.44 -7.66
C VAL A 69 -5.80 -3.59 -7.47
N LYS A 70 -6.17 -4.38 -6.47
CA LYS A 70 -7.56 -4.64 -6.07
C LYS A 70 -7.85 -4.20 -4.65
N PHE A 71 -6.84 -4.21 -3.79
CA PHE A 71 -7.00 -3.91 -2.37
C PHE A 71 -5.99 -2.83 -1.95
N VAL A 72 -6.47 -1.88 -1.16
CA VAL A 72 -5.64 -0.81 -0.59
C VAL A 72 -5.82 -0.85 0.92
N CYS A 73 -4.75 -1.18 1.63
CA CYS A 73 -4.67 -1.14 3.08
C CYS A 73 -3.97 0.15 3.50
N MET A 74 -4.61 0.92 4.38
CA MET A 74 -4.03 2.13 4.94
C MET A 74 -3.82 1.96 6.44
N GLY A 75 -2.75 2.53 6.97
CA GLY A 75 -2.47 2.50 8.41
C GLY A 75 -1.65 3.72 8.85
N GLY A 76 -1.53 3.94 10.15
CA GLY A 76 -0.87 5.14 10.69
C GLY A 76 0.65 5.16 10.49
N THR A 77 1.36 4.21 11.11
CA THR A 77 2.83 4.25 11.12
C THR A 77 3.48 3.48 9.96
N CYS A 78 4.55 4.05 9.40
CA CYS A 78 5.33 3.44 8.32
C CYS A 78 5.83 2.04 8.67
N GLN A 79 6.24 1.83 9.94
CA GLN A 79 6.70 0.52 10.42
C GLN A 79 5.60 -0.55 10.39
N ARG A 80 4.36 -0.19 10.74
CA ARG A 80 3.22 -1.15 10.68
C ARG A 80 2.94 -1.55 9.25
N MET A 81 2.97 -0.61 8.32
CA MET A 81 2.71 -0.89 6.90
C MET A 81 3.84 -1.68 6.24
N SER A 82 5.10 -1.42 6.62
CA SER A 82 6.24 -2.22 6.19
C SER A 82 6.13 -3.68 6.67
N ARG A 83 5.78 -3.90 7.93
CA ARG A 83 5.51 -5.24 8.48
C ARG A 83 4.35 -5.93 7.79
N LEU A 84 3.25 -5.19 7.54
CA LEU A 84 2.10 -5.71 6.80
C LEU A 84 2.49 -6.15 5.39
N ALA A 85 3.28 -5.35 4.67
CA ALA A 85 3.75 -5.71 3.35
C ALA A 85 4.64 -6.97 3.37
N GLY A 86 5.52 -7.10 4.37
CA GLY A 86 6.28 -8.32 4.60
C GLY A 86 5.41 -9.54 4.88
N PHE A 87 4.37 -9.38 5.70
CA PHE A 87 3.40 -10.43 6.00
C PHE A 87 2.60 -10.85 4.77
N LEU A 88 2.10 -9.88 3.99
CA LEU A 88 1.38 -10.14 2.73
C LEU A 88 2.26 -10.83 1.70
N LYS A 89 3.54 -10.47 1.61
CA LYS A 89 4.50 -11.13 0.70
C LYS A 89 4.58 -12.62 1.02
N THR A 90 4.80 -12.96 2.29
CA THR A 90 4.90 -14.35 2.75
C THR A 90 3.57 -15.08 2.59
N GLY A 91 2.45 -14.45 2.96
CA GLY A 91 1.13 -15.08 2.91
C GLY A 91 0.57 -15.27 1.49
N LEU A 92 0.94 -14.41 0.53
CA LEU A 92 0.59 -14.56 -0.89
C LEU A 92 1.58 -15.46 -1.66
N GLY A 93 2.69 -15.87 -1.04
CA GLY A 93 3.72 -16.69 -1.68
C GLY A 93 4.44 -15.98 -2.84
N ILE A 94 4.55 -14.65 -2.79
CA ILE A 94 5.23 -13.88 -3.84
C ILE A 94 6.74 -13.95 -3.60
N GLU A 95 7.42 -14.77 -4.38
CA GLU A 95 8.88 -14.88 -4.37
C GLU A 95 9.49 -13.67 -5.07
N LEU A 96 10.18 -12.84 -4.30
CA LEU A 96 11.05 -11.80 -4.86
C LEU A 96 12.37 -12.47 -5.26
N PRO A 97 12.96 -12.09 -6.40
CA PRO A 97 14.26 -12.61 -6.80
C PRO A 97 15.31 -12.37 -5.71
N ALA A 98 16.28 -13.28 -5.58
CA ALA A 98 17.28 -13.24 -4.53
C ALA A 98 17.95 -11.86 -4.43
N GLY A 99 17.80 -11.20 -3.26
CA GLY A 99 18.32 -9.85 -3.00
C GLY A 99 17.33 -8.69 -3.20
N ALA A 100 16.12 -8.95 -3.73
CA ALA A 100 15.09 -7.92 -3.85
C ALA A 100 14.24 -7.81 -2.57
N HIS A 101 14.23 -6.61 -2.00
CA HIS A 101 13.40 -6.25 -0.84
C HIS A 101 12.20 -5.40 -1.26
N LEU A 102 11.18 -5.37 -0.40
CA LEU A 102 10.05 -4.46 -0.57
C LEU A 102 10.57 -3.02 -0.53
N CYS A 103 10.46 -2.33 -1.65
CA CYS A 103 10.88 -0.95 -1.78
C CYS A 103 9.71 -0.01 -1.48
N ASP A 104 10.02 1.08 -0.79
CA ASP A 104 9.08 2.19 -0.61
C ASP A 104 9.08 3.04 -1.88
N ILE A 105 7.94 3.04 -2.57
CA ILE A 105 7.74 3.77 -3.83
C ILE A 105 7.74 5.28 -3.58
N SER A 106 7.23 5.72 -2.43
CA SER A 106 7.10 7.15 -2.10
C SER A 106 8.26 7.68 -1.26
N LYS A 107 9.40 6.95 -1.22
CA LYS A 107 10.61 7.33 -0.49
C LYS A 107 11.10 8.74 -0.84
N ALA A 108 10.92 9.16 -2.10
CA ALA A 108 11.30 10.49 -2.57
C ALA A 108 10.48 11.63 -1.90
N SER A 109 9.27 11.37 -1.42
CA SER A 109 8.46 12.37 -0.71
C SER A 109 8.81 12.50 0.77
N GLY A 110 9.27 11.41 1.39
CA GLY A 110 9.48 11.28 2.84
C GLY A 110 8.23 11.41 3.73
N ARG A 111 7.03 11.66 3.16
CA ARG A 111 5.79 11.93 3.93
C ARG A 111 4.90 10.70 4.11
N TYR A 112 4.84 9.87 3.08
CA TYR A 112 4.09 8.62 3.06
C TYR A 112 5.07 7.50 2.72
N ALA A 113 4.81 6.29 3.24
CA ALA A 113 5.47 5.08 2.81
C ALA A 113 4.47 4.23 2.03
N LEU A 114 4.83 3.86 0.81
CA LEU A 114 4.01 3.16 -0.14
C LEU A 114 4.67 1.84 -0.50
N TYR A 115 4.06 0.74 -0.06
CA TYR A 115 4.53 -0.62 -0.36
C TYR A 115 3.52 -1.31 -1.27
N LYS A 116 3.98 -1.85 -2.39
CA LYS A 116 3.15 -2.66 -3.30
C LYS A 116 3.51 -4.14 -3.15
N VAL A 117 2.50 -4.98 -2.96
CA VAL A 117 2.62 -6.44 -2.87
C VAL A 117 1.55 -7.09 -3.74
N GLY A 118 1.90 -7.40 -4.98
CA GLY A 118 0.96 -7.94 -5.97
C GLY A 118 -0.31 -7.08 -6.09
N PRO A 119 -1.52 -7.65 -5.91
CA PRO A 119 -2.77 -6.91 -6.02
C PRO A 119 -3.10 -6.04 -4.79
N VAL A 120 -2.21 -5.96 -3.79
CA VAL A 120 -2.40 -5.18 -2.56
C VAL A 120 -1.42 -4.03 -2.49
N ILE A 121 -1.92 -2.85 -2.15
CA ILE A 121 -1.10 -1.71 -1.75
C ILE A 121 -1.24 -1.49 -0.24
N ALA A 122 -0.11 -1.26 0.42
CA ALA A 122 0.00 -0.87 1.81
C ALA A 122 0.53 0.58 1.90
N ILE A 123 -0.29 1.51 2.38
CA ILE A 123 0.05 2.94 2.51
C ILE A 123 0.08 3.37 3.97
N SER A 124 1.17 4.01 4.41
CA SER A 124 1.19 4.67 5.71
C SER A 124 0.75 6.12 5.60
N VAL A 125 -0.33 6.47 6.29
CA VAL A 125 -0.78 7.84 6.49
C VAL A 125 -0.23 8.28 7.84
N SER A 126 0.99 8.82 7.81
CA SER A 126 1.56 9.48 8.97
C SER A 126 0.74 10.75 9.22
N ILE A 127 -0.01 10.77 10.32
CA ILE A 127 -0.45 12.05 10.89
C ILE A 127 0.81 12.67 11.49
N LEU A 128 1.56 13.37 10.66
CA LEU A 128 2.29 14.50 11.16
C LEU A 128 1.18 15.49 11.54
N GLU A 129 0.90 15.64 12.84
CA GLU A 129 0.50 16.95 13.32
C GLU A 129 1.50 17.90 12.68
N SER A 130 0.99 18.82 11.85
CA SER A 130 1.77 19.91 11.32
C SER A 130 2.44 20.57 12.52
N ASN A 131 3.72 20.27 12.74
CA ASN A 131 4.53 20.94 13.73
C ASN A 131 4.54 22.40 13.31
N GLN A 132 3.72 23.19 14.00
CA GLN A 132 3.52 24.61 13.78
C GLN A 132 4.69 25.37 14.39
#